data_AF-F9GC05-F1
#
_entry.id   AF-F9GC05-F1
#
_cell.length_a   1.000
_cell.length_b   1.000
_cell.length_c   1.000
_cell.angle_alpha   90.00
_cell.angle_beta   90.00
_cell.angle_gamma   90.00
#
_symmetry.space_group_name_H-M   'P 1'
#
loop_
_entity.id
_entity.type
_entity.pdbx_description
1 polymer ?
#
loop_
_entity_poly.entity_id
_entity_poly.type
_entity_poly.pdbx_seq_one_letter_code
_entity_poly.pdbx_strand_id
1 'polypeptide(L)'
;KALLEQPVITVPAVTLDGLADGNFPPTNGSSSAKYFCGPRVHHQVPDAGHNLPQEKPQVFVDAIVELLLFKIDLFITIDTGQ
;
A
#
# COMPACT_ATOMS: atom_id res chain seq x y z
N LYS A 1 -0.26 19.71 -15.01
CA LYS A 1 -1.65 19.21 -14.82
C LYS A 1 -1.80 17.72 -15.18
N ALA A 2 -1.04 17.18 -16.11
CA ALA A 2 -1.12 15.78 -16.57
C ALA A 2 -0.90 14.67 -15.50
N LEU A 3 -0.27 14.97 -14.35
CA LEU A 3 -0.05 13.98 -13.29
C LEU A 3 -1.33 13.56 -12.56
N LEU A 4 -2.38 14.39 -12.58
CA LEU A 4 -3.66 14.11 -11.93
C LEU A 4 -4.64 13.32 -12.82
N GLU A 5 -4.29 13.06 -14.08
CA GLU A 5 -5.11 12.33 -15.05
C GLU A 5 -4.68 10.86 -15.17
N GLN A 6 -3.94 10.33 -14.18
CA GLN A 6 -3.59 8.93 -14.15
C GLN A 6 -4.86 8.08 -14.02
N PRO A 7 -4.96 6.97 -14.78
CA PRO A 7 -6.10 6.07 -14.66
C PRO A 7 -6.17 5.51 -13.24
N VAL A 8 -7.40 5.36 -12.74
CA VAL A 8 -7.65 4.74 -11.44
C VAL A 8 -7.18 3.28 -11.44
N ILE A 9 -6.74 2.79 -10.27
CA ILE A 9 -6.26 1.43 -10.07
C ILE A 9 -7.48 0.51 -9.89
N THR A 10 -7.77 -0.29 -10.90
CA THR A 10 -8.94 -1.18 -10.94
C THR A 10 -8.66 -2.61 -10.48
N VAL A 11 -7.38 -2.98 -10.37
CA VAL A 11 -6.93 -4.31 -9.97
C VAL A 11 -6.85 -4.42 -8.44
N PRO A 12 -6.89 -5.64 -7.87
CA PRO A 12 -6.68 -5.84 -6.43
C PRO A 12 -5.35 -5.23 -5.95
N ALA A 13 -5.37 -4.62 -4.78
CA ALA A 13 -4.19 -3.98 -4.20
C ALA A 13 -4.11 -4.17 -2.68
N VAL A 14 -2.89 -4.35 -2.18
CA VAL A 14 -2.58 -4.24 -0.75
C VAL A 14 -1.61 -3.08 -0.59
N THR A 15 -1.92 -2.17 0.33
CA THR A 15 -1.10 -1.01 0.66
C THR A 15 -0.62 -1.13 2.11
N LEU A 16 0.65 -0.80 2.35
CA LEU A 16 1.27 -0.90 3.67
C LEU A 16 1.85 0.46 4.06
N ASP A 17 1.62 0.88 5.31
CA ASP A 17 2.12 2.14 5.87
C ASP A 17 2.89 1.86 7.18
N GLY A 18 4.12 2.35 7.26
CA GLY A 18 4.99 2.16 8.42
C GLY A 18 4.73 3.23 9.48
N LEU A 19 4.27 2.84 10.67
CA LEU A 19 3.92 3.80 11.72
C LEU A 19 5.12 4.52 12.35
N ALA A 20 6.33 4.07 12.07
CA ALA A 20 7.58 4.69 12.49
C ALA A 20 8.35 5.29 11.30
N ASP A 21 7.69 5.50 10.15
CA ASP A 21 8.33 6.17 9.01
C ASP A 21 8.64 7.64 9.36
N GLY A 22 9.92 7.99 9.29
CA GLY A 22 10.41 9.36 9.50
C GLY A 22 10.37 10.23 8.24
N ASN A 23 10.10 9.65 7.07
CA ASN A 23 10.03 10.35 5.80
C ASN A 23 8.63 10.92 5.54
N PHE A 24 7.60 10.14 5.88
CA PHE A 24 6.20 10.52 5.68
C PHE A 24 5.40 10.23 6.96
N PRO A 25 4.50 11.14 7.38
CA PRO A 25 3.62 10.85 8.50
C PRO A 25 2.74 9.63 8.16
N PRO A 26 2.64 8.64 9.05
CA PRO A 26 1.73 7.53 8.82
C PRO A 26 0.29 8.02 8.71
N THR A 27 -0.43 7.46 7.75
CA THR A 27 -1.82 7.78 7.45
C THR A 27 -2.68 6.54 7.65
N ASN A 28 -4.00 6.71 7.61
CA ASN A 28 -4.94 5.59 7.52
C ASN A 28 -5.23 5.18 6.06
N GLY A 29 -4.42 5.65 5.11
CA GLY A 29 -4.57 5.36 3.69
C GLY A 29 -5.80 6.01 3.02
N SER A 30 -6.48 6.95 3.68
CA SER A 30 -7.68 7.61 3.13
C SER A 30 -7.38 8.62 2.01
N SER A 31 -6.22 9.28 2.05
CA SER A 31 -5.78 10.24 1.02
C SER A 31 -5.61 9.58 -0.35
N SER A 32 -5.04 8.38 -0.37
CA SER A 32 -4.78 7.59 -1.57
C SER A 32 -5.96 6.70 -1.97
N ALA A 33 -6.93 6.46 -1.08
CA ALA A 33 -8.06 5.56 -1.32
C ALA A 33 -8.86 5.89 -2.59
N LYS A 34 -9.03 7.18 -2.90
CA LYS A 34 -9.76 7.66 -4.08
C LYS A 34 -9.15 7.23 -5.42
N TYR A 35 -7.90 6.79 -5.44
CA TYR A 35 -7.22 6.32 -6.65
C TYR A 35 -7.45 4.83 -6.91
N PHE A 36 -8.07 4.09 -6.00
CA PHE A 36 -8.36 2.66 -6.13
C PHE A 36 -9.86 2.43 -6.31
N CYS A 37 -10.24 1.86 -7.45
CA CYS A 37 -11.60 1.40 -7.72
C CYS A 37 -11.74 -0.13 -7.65
N GLY A 38 -10.61 -0.86 -7.64
CA GLY A 38 -10.57 -2.30 -7.36
C GLY A 38 -10.57 -2.63 -5.87
N PRO A 39 -10.63 -3.92 -5.49
CA PRO A 39 -10.48 -4.36 -4.10
C PRO A 39 -9.16 -3.84 -3.51
N ARG A 40 -9.24 -3.16 -2.37
CA ARG A 40 -8.05 -2.68 -1.67
C ARG A 40 -8.10 -3.01 -0.20
N VAL A 41 -6.97 -3.46 0.32
CA VAL A 41 -6.70 -3.53 1.76
C VAL A 41 -5.55 -2.59 2.09
N HIS A 42 -5.66 -1.93 3.24
CA HIS A 42 -4.63 -1.05 3.76
C HIS A 42 -4.24 -1.49 5.16
N HIS A 43 -2.96 -1.74 5.38
CA HIS A 43 -2.43 -2.13 6.69
C HIS A 43 -1.46 -1.06 7.20
N GLN A 44 -1.62 -0.74 8.47
CA GLN A 44 -0.63 0.01 9.23
C GLN A 44 0.27 -0.97 9.97
N VAL A 45 1.58 -0.78 9.85
CA VAL A 45 2.59 -1.67 10.40
C VAL A 45 3.32 -0.98 11.55
N PRO A 46 3.08 -1.40 12.81
CA PRO A 46 3.78 -0.85 13.96
C PRO A 46 5.28 -1.11 13.92
N ASP A 47 6.04 -0.17 14.48
CA ASP A 47 7.51 -0.24 14.63
C ASP A 47 8.26 -0.50 13.32
N ALA A 48 7.71 0.00 12.21
CA ALA A 48 8.26 -0.15 10.88
C ALA A 48 8.37 1.23 10.23
N GLY A 49 9.53 1.49 9.64
CA GLY A 49 9.81 2.68 8.85
C GLY A 49 9.54 2.44 7.37
N HIS A 50 10.25 3.19 6.54
CA HIS A 50 10.02 3.24 5.10
C HIS A 50 10.35 1.92 4.37
N ASN A 51 11.25 1.10 4.90
CA ASN A 51 11.78 -0.07 4.21
C ASN A 51 11.14 -1.38 4.73
N LEU A 52 9.81 -1.47 4.61
CA LEU A 52 9.04 -2.62 5.11
C LEU A 52 9.56 -4.00 4.70
N PRO A 53 10.05 -4.24 3.46
CA PRO A 53 10.62 -5.53 3.09
C PRO A 53 11.81 -5.94 3.96
N GLN A 54 12.63 -4.97 4.39
CA GLN A 54 13.80 -5.21 5.24
C GLN A 54 13.44 -5.20 6.73
N GLU A 55 12.58 -4.28 7.15
CA GLU A 55 12.28 -4.03 8.57
C GLU A 55 11.26 -5.01 9.14
N LYS A 56 10.26 -5.40 8.33
CA LYS A 56 9.18 -6.32 8.70
C LYS A 56 8.94 -7.32 7.56
N PRO A 57 9.93 -8.19 7.26
CA PRO A 57 9.87 -9.10 6.11
C PRO A 57 8.64 -10.02 6.14
N GLN A 58 8.22 -10.48 7.33
CA GLN A 58 7.04 -11.33 7.46
C GLN A 58 5.75 -10.60 7.05
N VAL A 59 5.55 -9.37 7.54
CA VAL A 59 4.37 -8.56 7.19
C VAL A 59 4.32 -8.27 5.70
N PHE A 60 5.48 -8.02 5.09
CA PHE A 60 5.60 -7.83 3.65
C PHE A 60 5.23 -9.10 2.87
N VAL A 61 5.70 -10.28 3.29
CA VAL A 61 5.33 -11.56 2.67
C VAL A 61 3.84 -11.85 2.84
N ASP A 62 3.28 -11.60 4.03
CA ASP A 62 1.85 -11.81 4.30
C ASP A 62 0.99 -10.94 3.38
N ALA A 63 1.39 -9.69 3.13
CA ALA A 63 0.72 -8.80 2.18
C ALA A 63 0.76 -9.32 0.73
N ILE A 64 1.87 -9.93 0.31
CA ILE A 64 1.97 -10.59 -1.01
C ILE A 64 1.01 -11.77 -1.07
N VAL A 65 0.98 -12.61 -0.03
CA VAL A 65 0.09 -13.77 0.03
C VAL A 65 -1.37 -13.33 0.01
N GLU A 66 -1.74 -12.30 0.76
CA GLU A 66 -3.08 -11.71 0.76
C GLU A 66 -3.47 -11.24 -0.64
N LEU A 67 -2.56 -10.59 -1.36
CA LEU A 67 -2.81 -10.17 -2.74
C LEU A 67 -3.05 -11.36 -3.68
N LEU A 68 -2.33 -12.46 -3.51
CA LEU A 68 -2.53 -13.68 -4.31
C LEU A 68 -3.90 -14.35 -4.06
N LEU A 69 -4.50 -14.14 -2.89
CA LEU A 69 -5.83 -14.67 -2.58
C LEU A 69 -6.95 -13.94 -3.36
N PHE A 70 -6.71 -12.73 -3.86
CA PHE A 70 -7.70 -11.98 -4.66
C PHE A 70 -7.89 -12.49 -6.09
N LYS A 71 -7.20 -13.56 -6.52
CA LYS A 71 -7.33 -14.21 -7.84
C LYS A 71 -7.04 -13.25 -9.02
N ILE A 72 -5.77 -13.22 -9.38
CA ILE A 72 -5.16 -12.78 -10.65
C ILE A 72 -5.54 -11.36 -11.12
N ASP A 73 -4.85 -10.36 -10.55
CA ASP A 73 -4.15 -9.25 -11.23
C ASP A 73 -3.35 -8.50 -10.14
N LEU A 74 -2.02 -8.38 -10.31
CA LEU A 74 -1.09 -7.98 -9.25
C LEU A 74 -0.79 -6.47 -9.31
N PHE A 75 -1.15 -5.71 -8.26
CA PHE A 75 -0.62 -4.35 -8.04
C PHE A 75 -0.27 -4.14 -6.56
N ILE A 76 1.03 -4.11 -6.25
CA ILE A 76 1.56 -3.76 -4.93
C ILE A 76 2.07 -2.33 -5.03
N THR A 77 1.58 -1.44 -4.17
CA THR A 77 2.15 -0.09 -4.02
C THR A 77 2.48 0.16 -2.55
N ILE A 78 3.69 0.67 -2.32
CA ILE A 78 4.10 1.21 -1.02
C ILE A 78 3.61 2.66 -1.03
N ASP A 79 2.68 3.00 -0.14
CA ASP A 79 2.12 4.33 -0.08
C ASP A 79 3.16 5.26 0.55
N THR A 80 3.81 6.10 -0.27
CA THR A 80 4.78 7.09 0.19
C THR A 80 4.13 8.45 0.43
N GLY A 81 2.82 8.51 0.72
CA GLY A 81 2.16 9.70 1.25
C GLY A 81 2.18 10.94 0.36
N GLN A 82 1.77 10.85 -0.91
CA GLN A 82 1.37 12.03 -1.70
C GLN A 82 -0.15 12.25 -1.66
#